data_AF-A0A0N6ZG16-F1
#
_entry.id   AF-A0A0N6ZG16-F1
#
_cell.length_a   1.000
_cell.length_b   1.000
_cell.length_c   1.000
_cell.angle_alpha   90.00
_cell.angle_beta   90.00
_cell.angle_gamma   90.00
#
_symmetry.space_group_name_H-M   'P 1'
#
loop_
_entity.id
_entity.type
_entity.pdbx_description
1 polymer ?
#
loop_
_entity_poly.entity_id
_entity_poly.type
_entity_poly.pdbx_seq_one_letter_code
_entity_poly.pdbx_strand_id
1 'polypeptide(L)'
;MNDTRTAATPLTPAAAVTGMADRVLALAATWTRWDGRPAHVDGRVYTPHKAIRRVADHMIDHLAELEARLAGQATQPDHWHASAVTTDADRARFTEEDLDEARSRLTRLARIWASRLDALTDEQLDHSPGDGWSFRELAAHLTESVYYADAVGDLS
;
A
#
# COMPACT_ATOMS: atom_id res chain seq x y z
N MET A 1 23.45 -26.80 -21.85
CA MET A 1 22.16 -26.71 -21.13
C MET A 1 21.81 -25.24 -21.06
N ASN A 2 20.94 -24.78 -21.97
CA ASN A 2 20.43 -23.41 -21.94
C ASN A 2 19.35 -23.35 -20.89
N ASP A 3 19.64 -22.63 -19.81
CA ASP A 3 18.71 -22.33 -18.74
C ASP A 3 17.82 -21.17 -19.22
N THR A 4 16.78 -21.52 -19.98
CA THR A 4 15.73 -20.58 -20.37
C THR A 4 14.93 -20.24 -19.12
N ARG A 5 15.39 -19.26 -18.34
CA ARG A 5 14.50 -18.55 -17.42
C ARG A 5 13.38 -17.98 -18.26
N THR A 6 12.20 -18.57 -18.14
CA THR A 6 10.95 -17.97 -18.59
C THR A 6 10.91 -16.58 -17.97
N ALA A 7 11.10 -15.54 -18.78
CA ALA A 7 10.86 -14.18 -18.33
C ALA A 7 9.38 -14.15 -17.95
N ALA A 8 9.09 -14.09 -16.65
CA ALA A 8 7.73 -13.93 -16.18
C ALA A 8 7.17 -12.67 -16.84
N THR A 9 6.00 -12.79 -17.47
CA THR A 9 5.27 -11.61 -17.96
C THR A 9 5.20 -10.61 -16.82
N PRO A 10 5.60 -9.34 -17.02
CA PRO A 10 5.52 -8.33 -15.98
C PRO A 10 4.08 -8.27 -15.44
N LEU A 11 3.95 -8.25 -14.12
CA LEU A 11 2.65 -8.17 -13.46
C LEU A 11 1.91 -6.93 -13.97
N THR A 12 0.60 -7.05 -14.22
CA THR A 12 -0.21 -5.88 -14.51
C THR A 12 -0.19 -4.92 -13.31
N PRO A 13 -0.37 -3.60 -13.52
CA PRO A 13 -0.41 -2.64 -12.41
C PRO A 13 -1.45 -3.02 -11.34
N ALA A 14 -2.64 -3.49 -11.76
CA ALA A 14 -3.66 -3.97 -10.85
C ALA A 14 -3.19 -5.17 -10.02
N ALA A 15 -2.58 -6.18 -10.66
CA ALA A 15 -2.07 -7.36 -9.98
C ALA A 15 -0.94 -7.03 -9.00
N ALA A 16 -0.10 -6.04 -9.34
CA ALA A 16 0.95 -5.55 -8.45
C ALA A 16 0.38 -4.92 -7.17
N VAL A 17 -0.64 -4.06 -7.30
CA VAL A 17 -1.29 -3.40 -6.15
C VAL A 17 -2.04 -4.41 -5.28
N THR A 18 -2.79 -5.35 -5.88
CA THR A 18 -3.50 -6.38 -5.09
C THR A 18 -2.51 -7.33 -4.42
N GLY A 19 -1.44 -7.71 -5.11
CA GLY A 19 -0.37 -8.55 -4.55
C GLY A 19 0.34 -7.89 -3.37
N MET A 20 0.55 -6.57 -3.41
CA MET A 20 1.05 -5.80 -2.26
C MET A 20 0.09 -5.91 -1.07
N ALA A 21 -1.21 -5.68 -1.28
CA ALA A 21 -2.19 -5.74 -0.20
C ALA A 21 -2.26 -7.14 0.43
N ASP A 22 -2.23 -8.19 -0.41
CA ASP A 22 -2.20 -9.58 0.05
C ASP A 22 -0.95 -9.87 0.89
N ARG A 23 0.22 -9.38 0.46
CA ARG A 23 1.49 -9.53 1.21
C ARG A 23 1.43 -8.82 2.56
N VAL A 24 0.92 -7.60 2.61
CA VAL A 24 0.72 -6.85 3.85
C VAL A 24 -0.20 -7.61 4.80
N LEU A 25 -1.35 -8.10 4.30
CA LEU A 25 -2.31 -8.84 5.11
C LEU A 25 -1.78 -10.20 5.58
N ALA A 26 -0.90 -10.83 4.81
CA ALA A 26 -0.21 -12.06 5.22
C ALA A 26 0.72 -11.81 6.42
N LEU A 27 1.49 -10.72 6.42
CA LEU A 27 2.30 -10.32 7.57
C LEU A 27 1.41 -9.93 8.76
N ALA A 28 0.37 -9.12 8.51
CA ALA A 28 -0.57 -8.67 9.54
C ALA A 28 -1.25 -9.82 10.29
N ALA A 29 -1.46 -10.96 9.63
CA ALA A 29 -2.00 -12.16 10.25
C ALA A 29 -1.15 -12.71 11.41
N THR A 30 0.12 -12.32 11.49
CA THR A 30 1.04 -12.73 12.56
C THR A 30 1.05 -11.73 13.72
N TRP A 31 0.57 -10.50 13.50
CA TRP A 31 0.70 -9.39 14.44
C TRP A 31 -0.24 -9.45 15.63
N THR A 32 -1.21 -10.38 15.66
CA THR A 32 -2.05 -10.62 16.85
C THR A 32 -1.24 -11.17 18.03
N ARG A 33 -0.01 -11.63 17.77
CA ARG A 33 1.01 -12.02 18.77
C ARG A 33 1.93 -10.88 19.21
N TRP A 34 1.75 -9.66 18.71
CA TRP A 34 2.65 -8.54 19.01
C TRP A 34 2.75 -8.29 20.53
N ASP A 35 3.99 -8.19 21.03
CA ASP A 35 4.31 -8.07 22.47
C ASP A 35 4.20 -6.63 23.00
N GLY A 36 3.74 -5.69 22.15
CA GLY A 36 3.62 -4.28 22.46
C GLY A 36 4.91 -3.47 22.28
N ARG A 37 6.02 -4.09 21.86
CA ARG A 37 7.28 -3.37 21.59
C ARG A 37 7.34 -2.89 20.16
N PRO A 38 7.45 -1.58 19.90
CA PRO A 38 7.54 -1.06 18.55
C PRO A 38 8.87 -1.42 17.90
N ALA A 39 8.84 -1.58 16.58
CA ALA A 39 10.05 -1.66 15.76
C ALA A 39 10.60 -0.24 15.50
N HIS A 40 11.93 -0.13 15.42
CA HIS A 40 12.63 1.11 15.11
C HIS A 40 13.43 0.93 13.82
N VAL A 41 12.95 1.51 12.74
CA VAL A 41 13.52 1.35 11.38
C VAL A 41 13.66 2.73 10.75
N ASP A 42 14.84 3.04 10.21
CA ASP A 42 15.16 4.32 9.54
C ASP A 42 14.77 5.56 10.36
N GLY A 43 15.04 5.51 11.67
CA GLY A 43 14.73 6.59 12.61
C GLY A 43 13.23 6.77 12.90
N ARG A 44 12.37 5.83 12.46
CA ARG A 44 10.93 5.85 12.67
C ARG A 44 10.49 4.69 13.56
N VAL A 45 9.37 4.93 14.25
CA VAL A 45 8.72 3.94 15.11
C VAL A 45 7.59 3.28 14.32
N TYR A 46 7.55 1.94 14.28
CA TYR A 46 6.52 1.15 13.64
C TYR A 46 5.84 0.20 14.63
N THR A 47 4.53 0.10 14.48
CA THR A 47 3.63 -0.79 15.22
C THR A 47 2.68 -1.43 14.21
N PRO A 48 2.01 -2.54 14.54
CA PRO A 48 1.01 -3.15 13.66
C PRO A 48 -0.04 -2.15 13.15
N HIS A 49 -0.63 -1.37 14.07
CA HIS A 49 -1.64 -0.36 13.73
C HIS A 49 -1.09 0.74 12.83
N LYS A 50 0.11 1.25 13.12
CA LYS A 50 0.74 2.25 12.25
C LYS A 50 1.02 1.70 10.86
N ALA A 51 1.47 0.46 10.76
CA ALA A 51 1.76 -0.15 9.46
C ALA A 51 0.49 -0.26 8.62
N ILE A 52 -0.61 -0.79 9.16
CA ILE A 52 -1.91 -0.86 8.46
C ILE A 52 -2.38 0.54 8.06
N ARG A 53 -2.34 1.50 8.99
CA ARG A 53 -2.73 2.88 8.72
C ARG A 53 -1.89 3.50 7.59
N ARG A 54 -0.57 3.33 7.61
CA ARG A 54 0.32 3.89 6.58
C ARG A 54 0.11 3.27 5.21
N VAL A 55 -0.17 1.97 5.14
CA VAL A 55 -0.57 1.33 3.88
C VAL A 55 -1.88 1.92 3.37
N ALA A 56 -2.89 2.04 4.22
CA ALA A 56 -4.19 2.61 3.85
C ALA A 56 -4.08 4.09 3.42
N ASP A 57 -3.39 4.92 4.21
CA ASP A 57 -3.10 6.32 3.92
C ASP A 57 -2.44 6.44 2.54
N HIS A 58 -1.34 5.70 2.30
CA HIS A 58 -0.59 5.77 1.03
C HIS A 58 -1.44 5.36 -0.18
N MET A 59 -2.29 4.33 -0.01
CA MET A 59 -3.25 3.94 -1.04
C MET A 59 -4.35 4.98 -1.27
N ILE A 60 -4.77 5.73 -0.24
CA ILE A 60 -5.78 6.79 -0.35
C ILE A 60 -5.17 8.04 -0.99
N ASP A 61 -3.98 8.44 -0.57
CA ASP A 61 -3.28 9.63 -1.05
C ASP A 61 -3.13 9.58 -2.57
N HIS A 62 -2.60 8.47 -3.08
CA HIS A 62 -2.42 8.31 -4.52
C HIS A 62 -3.73 7.99 -5.27
N LEU A 63 -4.75 7.49 -4.59
CA LEU A 63 -6.06 7.29 -5.21
C LEU A 63 -6.71 8.65 -5.44
N ALA A 64 -6.61 9.55 -4.45
CA ALA A 64 -7.07 10.93 -4.58
C ALA A 64 -6.31 11.68 -5.68
N GLU A 65 -5.00 11.48 -5.79
CA GLU A 65 -4.18 12.01 -6.89
C GLU A 65 -4.66 11.50 -8.26
N LEU A 66 -4.83 10.18 -8.40
CA LEU A 66 -5.29 9.54 -9.64
C LEU A 66 -6.69 10.04 -10.03
N GLU A 67 -7.65 10.06 -9.11
CA GLU A 67 -9.02 10.50 -9.41
C GLU A 67 -9.08 11.99 -9.77
N ALA A 68 -8.31 12.84 -9.08
CA ALA A 68 -8.22 14.26 -9.42
C ALA A 68 -7.68 14.46 -10.84
N ARG A 69 -6.60 13.75 -11.20
CA ARG A 69 -6.00 13.82 -12.55
C ARG A 69 -6.96 13.31 -13.62
N LEU A 70 -7.67 12.22 -13.38
CA LEU A 70 -8.70 11.71 -14.29
C LEU A 70 -9.87 12.69 -14.47
N ALA A 71 -10.23 13.42 -13.42
CA ALA A 71 -11.28 14.44 -13.46
C ALA A 71 -10.81 15.80 -14.04
N GLY A 72 -9.53 15.94 -14.40
CA GLY A 72 -8.96 17.23 -14.84
C GLY A 72 -8.91 18.28 -13.74
N GLN A 73 -8.85 17.85 -12.47
CA GLN A 73 -8.81 18.70 -11.28
C GLN A 73 -7.39 18.80 -10.72
N ALA A 74 -7.11 19.88 -9.99
CA ALA A 74 -5.86 20.02 -9.27
C ALA A 74 -5.76 18.99 -8.14
N THR A 75 -4.59 18.38 -7.98
CA THR A 75 -4.29 17.46 -6.88
C THR A 75 -4.24 18.21 -5.55
N GLN A 76 -4.75 17.60 -4.48
CA GLN A 76 -4.65 18.16 -3.13
C GLN A 76 -3.37 17.62 -2.46
N PRO A 77 -2.49 18.50 -1.93
CA PRO A 77 -1.28 18.06 -1.25
C PRO A 77 -1.60 17.38 0.10
N ASP A 78 -0.85 16.31 0.42
CA ASP A 78 -0.84 15.75 1.77
C ASP A 78 -0.07 16.67 2.74
N HIS A 79 -0.67 16.92 3.90
CA HIS A 79 -0.11 17.73 4.99
C HIS A 79 0.09 16.93 6.29
N TRP A 80 -0.26 15.65 6.30
CA TRP A 80 -0.26 14.82 7.51
C TRP A 80 1.15 14.37 7.93
N HIS A 81 2.12 14.39 7.02
CA HIS A 81 3.52 13.98 7.28
C HIS A 81 3.60 12.59 7.95
N ALA A 82 2.76 11.69 7.45
CA ALA A 82 2.21 10.56 8.19
C ALA A 82 3.23 9.58 8.78
N SER A 83 4.33 9.28 8.08
CA SER A 83 5.34 8.31 8.57
C SER A 83 6.14 8.82 9.77
N ALA A 84 6.23 10.14 9.96
CA ALA A 84 6.92 10.76 11.09
C ALA A 84 6.12 10.66 12.40
N VAL A 85 4.80 10.49 12.32
CA VAL A 85 3.90 10.49 13.47
C VAL A 85 3.54 9.06 13.89
N THR A 86 3.64 8.78 15.18
CA THR A 86 3.07 7.59 15.81
C THR A 86 2.11 8.07 16.90
N THR A 87 0.82 7.86 16.67
CA THR A 87 -0.27 8.26 17.55
C THR A 87 -0.45 7.27 18.71
N ASP A 88 -1.25 7.62 19.71
CA ASP A 88 -1.59 6.69 20.79
C ASP A 88 -2.42 5.50 20.29
N ALA A 89 -3.29 5.72 19.31
CA ALA A 89 -4.04 4.64 18.65
C ALA A 89 -3.10 3.64 17.97
N ASP A 90 -2.01 4.12 17.36
CA ASP A 90 -1.00 3.25 16.77
C ASP A 90 -0.32 2.34 17.81
N ARG A 91 -0.33 2.71 19.10
CA ARG A 91 0.31 1.96 20.18
C ARG A 91 -0.60 0.96 20.87
N ALA A 92 -1.88 0.91 20.51
CA ALA A 92 -2.82 -0.06 21.03
C ALA A 92 -2.40 -1.50 20.65
N ARG A 93 -2.84 -2.48 21.43
CA ARG A 93 -2.69 -3.89 21.06
C ARG A 93 -3.36 -4.13 19.72
N PHE A 94 -2.77 -5.00 18.89
CA PHE A 94 -3.37 -5.48 17.65
C PHE A 94 -4.11 -6.79 17.92
N THR A 95 -5.43 -6.81 17.77
CA THR A 95 -6.30 -7.96 18.06
C THR A 95 -6.76 -8.68 16.80
N GLU A 96 -7.48 -9.79 16.97
CA GLU A 96 -8.12 -10.50 15.86
C GLU A 96 -9.18 -9.63 15.16
N GLU A 97 -9.90 -8.78 15.91
CA GLU A 97 -10.85 -7.81 15.36
C GLU A 97 -10.14 -6.74 14.52
N ASP A 98 -8.98 -6.26 14.96
CA ASP A 98 -8.17 -5.31 14.18
C ASP A 98 -7.67 -5.94 12.86
N LEU A 99 -7.31 -7.22 12.91
CA LEU A 99 -6.94 -7.98 11.70
C LEU A 99 -8.13 -8.15 10.75
N ASP A 100 -9.32 -8.47 11.26
CA ASP A 100 -10.54 -8.58 10.44
C ASP A 100 -10.90 -7.24 9.80
N GLU A 101 -10.81 -6.15 10.56
CA GLU A 101 -10.99 -4.79 10.05
C GLU A 101 -9.98 -4.46 8.94
N ALA A 102 -8.69 -4.76 9.16
CA ALA A 102 -7.63 -4.54 8.19
C ALA A 102 -7.88 -5.34 6.90
N ARG A 103 -8.23 -6.63 7.00
CA ARG A 103 -8.59 -7.48 5.86
C ARG A 103 -9.75 -6.90 5.09
N SER A 104 -10.83 -6.53 5.79
CA SER A 104 -12.02 -5.95 5.18
C SER A 104 -11.70 -4.66 4.42
N ARG A 105 -10.94 -3.74 5.03
CA ARG A 105 -10.65 -2.43 4.44
C ARG A 105 -9.64 -2.50 3.31
N LEU A 106 -8.48 -3.11 3.52
CA LEU A 106 -7.41 -3.14 2.53
C LEU A 106 -7.80 -3.96 1.30
N THR A 107 -8.53 -5.08 1.48
CA THR A 107 -9.02 -5.86 0.33
C THR A 107 -9.96 -5.04 -0.56
N ARG A 108 -10.88 -4.28 0.04
CA ARG A 108 -11.80 -3.42 -0.73
C ARG A 108 -11.09 -2.25 -1.38
N LEU A 109 -10.14 -1.63 -0.69
CA LEU A 109 -9.35 -0.54 -1.26
C LEU A 109 -8.49 -1.02 -2.44
N ALA A 110 -7.83 -2.17 -2.30
CA ALA A 110 -7.08 -2.80 -3.39
C ALA A 110 -7.97 -3.15 -4.59
N ARG A 111 -9.23 -3.56 -4.35
CA ARG A 111 -10.21 -3.79 -5.43
C ARG A 111 -10.63 -2.51 -6.15
N ILE A 112 -10.74 -1.38 -5.46
CA ILE A 112 -11.01 -0.08 -6.09
C ILE A 112 -9.84 0.26 -7.02
N TRP A 113 -8.61 0.11 -6.53
CA TRP A 113 -7.40 0.29 -7.33
C TRP A 113 -7.36 -0.61 -8.57
N ALA A 114 -7.58 -1.92 -8.39
CA ALA A 114 -7.61 -2.86 -9.51
C ALA A 114 -8.66 -2.46 -10.56
N SER A 115 -9.88 -2.14 -10.11
CA SER A 115 -10.97 -1.69 -10.98
C SER A 115 -10.61 -0.43 -11.77
N ARG A 116 -9.84 0.49 -11.17
CA ARG A 116 -9.39 1.71 -11.85
C ARG A 116 -8.28 1.44 -12.84
N LEU A 117 -7.26 0.70 -12.44
CA LEU A 117 -6.11 0.40 -13.29
C LEU A 117 -6.49 -0.47 -14.49
N ASP A 118 -7.37 -1.46 -14.30
CA ASP A 118 -7.83 -2.36 -15.38
C ASP A 118 -8.78 -1.65 -16.37
N ALA A 119 -9.37 -0.52 -16.00
CA ALA A 119 -10.24 0.25 -16.87
C ALA A 119 -9.46 1.21 -17.80
N LEU A 120 -8.18 1.45 -17.53
CA LEU A 120 -7.32 2.32 -18.33
C LEU A 120 -6.61 1.52 -19.43
N THR A 121 -6.44 2.13 -20.60
CA THR A 121 -5.58 1.55 -21.65
C THR A 121 -4.11 1.69 -21.28
N ASP A 122 -3.24 0.88 -21.89
CA ASP A 122 -1.78 1.03 -21.70
C ASP A 122 -1.31 2.45 -21.99
N GLU A 123 -1.83 3.08 -23.04
CA GLU A 123 -1.51 4.48 -23.36
C GLU A 123 -1.92 5.44 -22.24
N GLN A 124 -3.08 5.25 -21.61
CA GLN A 124 -3.51 6.09 -20.49
C GLN A 124 -2.70 5.82 -19.21
N LEU A 125 -2.22 4.59 -19.03
CA LEU A 125 -1.36 4.21 -17.91
C LEU A 125 0.04 4.84 -18.03
N ASP A 126 0.57 4.90 -19.25
CA ASP A 126 1.93 5.37 -19.54
C ASP A 126 1.99 6.89 -19.83
N HIS A 127 0.93 7.47 -20.38
CA HIS A 127 0.81 8.89 -20.71
C HIS A 127 -0.36 9.54 -19.96
N SER A 128 -0.37 9.43 -18.64
CA SER A 128 -1.43 9.96 -17.78
C SER A 128 -1.41 11.50 -17.67
N PRO A 129 -2.56 12.16 -17.50
CA PRO A 129 -2.63 13.62 -17.35
C PRO A 129 -2.02 14.12 -16.04
N GLY A 130 -1.47 15.33 -16.06
CA GLY A 130 -0.84 15.99 -14.91
C GLY A 130 0.70 15.87 -14.92
N ASP A 131 1.34 16.57 -13.99
CA ASP A 131 2.80 16.49 -13.80
C ASP A 131 3.17 15.35 -12.83
N GLY A 132 4.35 14.77 -12.99
CA GLY A 132 4.89 13.74 -12.09
C GLY A 132 4.88 12.33 -12.70
N TRP A 133 4.75 11.31 -11.86
CA TRP A 133 4.71 9.91 -12.30
C TRP A 133 3.48 9.61 -13.15
N SER A 134 3.66 8.71 -14.12
CA SER A 134 2.57 8.08 -14.84
C SER A 134 1.69 7.24 -13.92
N PHE A 135 0.46 6.90 -14.32
CA PHE A 135 -0.38 6.00 -13.50
C PHE A 135 0.24 4.60 -13.35
N ARG A 136 1.02 4.13 -14.33
CA ARG A 136 1.78 2.88 -14.20
C ARG A 136 2.88 3.00 -13.13
N GLU A 137 3.64 4.08 -13.17
CA GLU A 137 4.70 4.35 -12.20
C GLU A 137 4.14 4.55 -10.79
N LEU A 138 3.00 5.22 -10.66
CA LEU A 138 2.30 5.43 -9.39
C LEU A 138 1.80 4.09 -8.81
N ALA A 139 1.24 3.20 -9.65
CA ALA A 139 0.89 1.85 -9.22
C ALA A 139 2.11 1.02 -8.80
N ALA A 140 3.25 1.17 -9.48
CA ALA A 140 4.50 0.55 -9.08
C ALA A 140 5.00 1.10 -7.73
N HIS A 141 4.96 2.42 -7.55
CA HIS A 141 5.35 3.08 -6.29
C HIS A 141 4.48 2.62 -5.11
N LEU A 142 3.18 2.42 -5.32
CA LEU A 142 2.30 1.88 -4.28
C LEU A 142 2.75 0.51 -3.76
N THR A 143 3.43 -0.30 -4.56
CA THR A 143 3.95 -1.59 -4.10
C THR A 143 5.02 -1.44 -3.01
N GLU A 144 5.71 -0.29 -2.95
CA GLU A 144 6.65 0.02 -1.88
C GLU A 144 5.97 0.14 -0.51
N SER A 145 4.63 0.20 -0.44
CA SER A 145 3.88 0.13 0.82
C SER A 145 4.16 -1.13 1.64
N VAL A 146 4.65 -2.21 1.01
CA VAL A 146 5.12 -3.41 1.73
C VAL A 146 6.19 -3.04 2.77
N TYR A 147 6.99 -2.00 2.52
CA TYR A 147 7.98 -1.47 3.47
C TYR A 147 7.40 -1.25 4.87
N TYR A 148 6.16 -0.74 4.98
CA TYR A 148 5.55 -0.50 6.28
C TYR A 148 5.24 -1.79 7.05
N ALA A 149 4.86 -2.85 6.33
CA ALA A 149 4.63 -4.16 6.92
C ALA A 149 5.95 -4.88 7.24
N ASP A 150 6.94 -4.79 6.34
CA ASP A 150 8.27 -5.35 6.56
C ASP A 150 8.99 -4.70 7.76
N ALA A 151 8.73 -3.42 8.03
CA ALA A 151 9.27 -2.74 9.21
C ALA A 151 8.75 -3.32 10.54
N VAL A 152 7.54 -3.91 10.55
CA VAL A 152 7.03 -4.67 11.71
C VAL A 152 7.51 -6.11 11.67
N GLY A 153 7.56 -6.71 10.47
CA GLY A 153 8.08 -8.05 10.22
C GLY A 153 7.09 -9.17 10.50
N ASP A 154 7.56 -10.40 10.40
CA ASP A 154 6.83 -11.62 10.73
C ASP A 154 6.98 -11.92 12.24
N LEU A 155 5.86 -12.09 12.94
CA LEU A 155 5.80 -12.36 14.39
C LEU A 155 5.32 -13.79 14.72
N SER A 156 5.38 -14.72 13.77
CA SER A 156 5.01 -16.13 13.96
C SER A 156 5.95 -16.89 14.90
#